data_AF-A0A934HGL8-F1
#
_entry.id   AF-A0A934HGL8-F1
#
_cell.length_a   1.000
_cell.length_b   1.000
_cell.length_c   1.000
_cell.angle_alpha   90.00
_cell.angle_beta   90.00
_cell.angle_gamma   90.00
#
_symmetry.space_group_name_H-M   'P 1'
#
loop_
_entity.id
_entity.type
_entity.pdbx_description
1 polymer ?
#
loop_
_entity_poly.entity_id
_entity_poly.type
_entity_poly.pdbx_seq_one_letter_code
_entity_poly.pdbx_strand_id
1 'polypeptide(L)' 'LYLAALSLRTHNEAFKRYFLRKVEEGKSKRLVLNNIANRLLRIITAVLRTQTPFIKGFKSLNPTLPCNA' A
#
# COMPACT_ATOMS: atom_id res chain seq x y z
N LEU A 1 -2.06 -12.45 -8.04
CA LEU A 1 -1.94 -11.12 -7.40
C LEU A 1 -2.74 -10.01 -8.12
N TYR A 2 -2.80 -10.00 -9.46
CA TYR A 2 -3.51 -8.98 -10.24
C TYR A 2 -4.98 -8.76 -9.83
N LEU A 3 -5.78 -9.83 -9.71
CA LEU A 3 -7.19 -9.73 -9.29
C LEU A 3 -7.35 -9.16 -7.87
N ALA A 4 -6.43 -9.50 -6.96
CA ALA A 4 -6.42 -8.92 -5.61
C ALA A 4 -6.12 -7.42 -5.64
N ALA A 5 -5.20 -6.97 -6.50
CA ALA A 5 -4.93 -5.54 -6.70
C ALA A 5 -6.14 -4.80 -7.31
N LEU A 6 -6.88 -5.43 -8.23
CA LEU A 6 -8.13 -4.90 -8.77
C LEU A 6 -9.19 -4.76 -7.67
N SER A 7 -9.40 -5.81 -6.88
CA SER A 7 -10.32 -5.80 -5.72
C SER A 7 -9.93 -4.70 -4.72
N LEU A 8 -8.64 -4.61 -4.37
CA LEU A 8 -8.13 -3.59 -3.46
C LEU A 8 -8.36 -2.17 -3.97
N ARG A 9 -8.12 -1.92 -5.27
CA ARG A 9 -8.43 -0.64 -5.92
C ARG A 9 -9.93 -0.33 -5.90
N THR A 10 -10.79 -1.33 -6.06
CA THR A 10 -12.25 -1.15 -6.11
C THR A 10 -12.85 -0.86 -4.74
N HIS A 11 -12.43 -1.60 -3.70
CA HIS A 11 -13.09 -1.58 -2.39
C HIS A 11 -12.35 -0.77 -1.32
N ASN A 12 -11.08 -0.41 -1.54
CA ASN A 12 -10.33 0.44 -0.61
C ASN A 12 -10.15 1.85 -1.18
N GLU A 13 -10.73 2.83 -0.49
CA GLU A 13 -10.75 4.21 -0.94
C GLU A 13 -9.35 4.83 -1.09
N ALA A 14 -8.40 4.49 -0.21
CA ALA A 14 -7.03 5.00 -0.31
C ALA A 14 -6.34 4.52 -1.59
N PHE A 15 -6.53 3.26 -1.97
CA PHE A 15 -5.99 2.70 -3.22
C PHE A 15 -6.72 3.20 -4.45
N LYS A 16 -8.04 3.44 -4.37
CA LYS A 16 -8.82 4.10 -5.42
C LYS A 16 -8.29 5.51 -5.70
N ARG A 17 -8.15 6.34 -4.67
CA ARG A 17 -7.62 7.71 -4.77
C ARG A 17 -6.19 7.71 -5.31
N TYR A 18 -5.33 6.82 -4.81
CA TYR A 18 -3.97 6.64 -5.34
C TYR A 18 -3.98 6.30 -6.84
N PHE A 19 -4.85 5.36 -7.25
CA PHE A 19 -4.94 4.94 -8.65
C PHE A 19 -5.36 6.10 -9.56
N LEU A 20 -6.44 6.80 -9.20
CA LEU A 20 -6.97 7.92 -9.98
C LEU A 20 -5.93 9.02 -10.14
N ARG A 21 -5.30 9.44 -9.03
CA ARG A 21 -4.24 10.45 -9.04
C ARG A 21 -3.09 10.06 -9.97
N LYS A 22 -2.62 8.80 -9.91
CA LYS A 22 -1.49 8.37 -10.77
C LYS A 22 -1.87 8.27 -12.24
N VAL A 23 -3.13 7.94 -12.55
CA VAL A 23 -3.61 7.97 -13.93
C VAL A 23 -3.74 9.40 -14.46
N GLU A 24 -4.18 10.34 -13.63
CA GLU A 24 -4.23 11.77 -13.94
C GLU A 24 -2.84 12.37 -14.19
N GLU A 25 -1.81 11.91 -13.46
CA GLU A 25 -0.39 12.19 -13.73
C GLU A 25 0.13 11.57 -15.05
N GLY A 26 -0.72 10.94 -15.86
CA GLY A 26 -0.36 10.34 -17.15
C GLY A 26 0.25 8.94 -17.07
N LYS A 27 0.23 8.27 -15.90
CA LYS A 27 0.78 6.91 -15.79
C LYS A 27 -0.20 5.88 -16.36
N SER A 28 0.34 4.86 -17.04
CA SER A 28 -0.49 3.79 -17.61
C SER A 28 -1.21 3.00 -16.51
N LYS A 29 -2.49 2.67 -16.75
CA LYS A 29 -3.34 1.94 -15.77
C LYS A 29 -2.68 0.61 -15.32
N ARG A 30 -2.01 -0.09 -16.24
CA ARG A 30 -1.30 -1.36 -15.96
C ARG A 30 -0.12 -1.15 -15.01
N LEU A 31 0.67 -0.10 -15.19
CA LEU A 31 1.77 0.25 -14.29
C LEU A 31 1.25 0.57 -12.89
N VAL A 32 0.19 1.37 -12.79
CA VAL A 32 -0.38 1.76 -11.50
C VAL A 32 -0.96 0.55 -10.75
N LEU A 33 -1.66 -0.35 -11.45
CA LEU A 33 -2.12 -1.63 -10.87
C LEU A 33 -0.96 -2.52 -10.41
N ASN A 34 0.14 -2.58 -11.17
CA ASN A 34 1.34 -3.30 -10.77
C ASN A 34 1.94 -2.73 -9.47
N ASN A 35 1.96 -1.41 -9.33
CA ASN A 35 2.42 -0.75 -8.09
C ASN A 35 1.53 -1.12 -6.89
N ILE A 36 0.22 -1.20 -7.08
CA ILE A 36 -0.72 -1.65 -6.05
C ILE A 36 -0.45 -3.11 -5.68
N ALA A 37 -0.23 -3.99 -6.67
CA ALA A 37 0.11 -5.39 -6.45
C ALA A 37 1.42 -5.53 -5.66
N ASN A 38 2.48 -4.79 -6.03
CA ASN A 38 3.76 -4.79 -5.32
C ASN A 38 3.62 -4.31 -3.88
N ARG A 39 2.79 -3.29 -3.63
CA ARG A 39 2.50 -2.83 -2.26
C ARG A 39 1.81 -3.92 -1.44
N LEU A 40 0.82 -4.61 -2.03
CA LEU A 40 0.13 -5.73 -1.38
C LEU A 40 1.09 -6.88 -1.07
N LEU A 41 1.98 -7.23 -2.00
CA LEU A 41 2.98 -8.28 -1.81
C LEU A 41 3.88 -7.97 -0.60
N ARG A 42 4.36 -6.73 -0.48
CA ARG A 42 5.17 -6.30 0.66
C ARG A 42 4.44 -6.46 1.99
N ILE A 43 3.13 -6.18 2.03
CA ILE A 43 2.30 -6.37 3.22
C ILE A 43 2.19 -7.86 3.56
N ILE A 44 1.87 -8.70 2.57
CA ILE A 44 1.76 -10.16 2.75
C ILE A 44 3.08 -10.72 3.27
N THR A 45 4.20 -10.39 2.62
CA THR A 45 5.53 -10.85 3.04
C THR A 45 5.89 -10.36 4.45
N ALA A 46 5.53 -9.14 4.82
CA ALA A 46 5.76 -8.64 6.17
C ALA A 46 4.98 -9.44 7.22
N VAL A 47 3.69 -9.69 7.00
CA VAL A 47 2.83 -10.49 7.88
C VAL A 47 3.38 -11.90 8.03
N LEU A 48 3.76 -12.55 6.92
CA LEU A 48 4.33 -13.89 6.94
C LEU A 48 5.67 -13.95 7.68
N ARG A 49 6.50 -12.92 7.54
CA ARG A 49 7.82 -12.88 8.18
C ARG A 49 7.72 -12.60 9.69
N THR A 50 6.86 -11.68 10.11
CA THR A 50 6.77 -11.28 11.52
C THR A 50 5.72 -12.06 12.31
N GLN A 51 4.92 -12.88 11.63
CA GLN A 51 3.76 -13.58 12.20
C GLN A 51 2.79 -12.63 12.91
N THR A 52 2.78 -11.35 12.50
CA THR A 52 1.92 -10.32 13.06
C THR A 52 0.78 -10.03 12.09
N PRO A 53 -0.49 -10.18 12.49
CA PRO A 53 -1.63 -9.84 11.64
C PRO A 53 -1.57 -8.40 11.14
N PHE A 54 -2.09 -8.16 9.93
CA PHE A 54 -2.23 -6.80 9.41
C PHE A 54 -3.24 -6.01 10.24
N ILE A 55 -2.79 -4.89 10.82
CA ILE A 55 -3.64 -3.97 11.59
C ILE A 55 -3.94 -2.74 10.73
N LYS A 56 -5.21 -2.54 10.37
CA LYS A 56 -5.64 -1.36 9.59
C LYS A 56 -5.40 -0.09 10.40
N GLY A 57 -4.70 0.88 9.81
CA GLY A 57 -4.40 2.16 10.46
C GLY A 57 -3.21 2.11 11.42
N PHE A 58 -2.47 1.00 11.47
CA PHE A 58 -1.24 0.91 12.26
C PHE A 58 -0.25 2.01 11.85
N LYS A 59 0.10 2.85 12.83
CA LYS A 59 1.19 3.81 12.75
C LYS A 59 2.28 3.31 13.68
N SER A 60 3.48 3.13 13.14
CA SER A 60 4.65 2.84 13.99
C SER A 60 4.85 4.01 14.94
N LEU A 61 4.90 3.72 16.24
CA LEU A 61 5.15 4.71 17.29
C LEU A 61 6.63 5.10 17.37
N ASN A 62 7.39 5.03 16.27
CA ASN A 62 8.79 5.43 16.30
C ASN A 62 8.83 6.97 16.39
N PRO A 63 9.15 7.56 17.56
CA PRO A 63 9.39 8.99 17.59
C PRO A 63 10.70 9.17 16.82
N THR A 64 10.69 10.02 15.80
CA THR A 64 11.93 10.69 15.43
C THR A 64 12.42 11.35 16.71
N LEU A 65 13.43 10.76 17.36
CA LEU A 65 14.10 11.38 18.49
C LEU A 65 14.46 12.79 18.04
N PRO A 66 14.05 13.86 18.73
CA PRO A 66 14.63 15.17 18.46
C PRO A 66 16.12 15.03 18.73
N CYS A 67 16.95 15.13 17.69
CA CYS A 67 18.37 15.38 17.83
C CYS A 67 18.51 16.68 18.61
N ASN A 68 18.70 16.60 19.93
CA ASN A 68 19.27 17.60 20.82
C ASN A 68 19.38 16.96 22.22
N ALA A 69 20.51 16.29 22.46
CA ALA A 69 21.02 15.94 23.79
C ALA A 69 22.45 16.48 23.88
#